data_AF-A0A704D0H6-F1
#
_entry.id   AF-A0A704D0H6-F1
#
_cell.length_a   1.000
_cell.length_b   1.000
_cell.length_c   1.000
_cell.angle_alpha   90.00
_cell.angle_beta   90.00
_cell.angle_gamma   90.00
#
_symmetry.space_group_name_H-M   'P 1'
#
loop_
_entity.id
_entity.type
_entity.pdbx_description
1 polymer ?
#
loop_
_entity_poly.entity_id
_entity_poly.type
_entity_poly.pdbx_seq_one_letter_code
_entity_poly.pdbx_strand_id
1 'polypeptide(L)'
;GGTRNLAVAKTLDADVIIFLTQDAILADSDAIKNLVYYFSDPLIAAVCGRQLPHKDANPLAVQARNFNYSSKSIVKSKADIEKLGIKTVFMSNSFAAYRRSVFEELSGFPEHTILAEDMFMAAKMIQAGYKVAYCAEAVVRHSHNYTPREEFQRYFDTGVFHACSPWIQRDFGGAGGEGFRFVKSEIQFLLKNAPFWIPRALLTTFAKFLGYKLGKHWQSLPLSTCRYFSMYKSYWNNIQYSSSKEIK
;
A
#
# COMPACT_ATOMS: atom_id res chain seq x y z
N GLY A 1 -3.59 10.89 0.61
CA GLY A 1 -4.83 11.19 -0.15
C GLY A 1 -4.97 12.68 -0.45
N GLY A 2 -5.40 13.48 0.53
CA GLY A 2 -5.82 14.88 0.31
C GLY A 2 -4.88 15.76 -0.53
N THR A 3 -3.58 15.80 -0.22
CA THR A 3 -2.60 16.59 -1.02
C THR A 3 -2.55 16.17 -2.48
N ARG A 4 -2.67 14.86 -2.77
CA ARG A 4 -2.67 14.32 -4.13
C ARG A 4 -3.96 14.70 -4.86
N ASN A 5 -5.12 14.64 -4.21
CA ASN A 5 -6.38 15.12 -4.78
C ASN A 5 -6.32 16.61 -5.11
N LEU A 6 -5.77 17.43 -4.19
CA LEU A 6 -5.61 18.87 -4.41
C LEU A 6 -4.71 19.16 -5.62
N ALA A 7 -3.62 18.39 -5.79
CA ALA A 7 -2.75 18.52 -6.96
C ALA A 7 -3.50 18.20 -8.26
N VAL A 8 -4.29 17.12 -8.30
CA VAL A 8 -5.11 16.76 -9.47
C VAL A 8 -6.12 17.84 -9.80
N ALA A 9 -6.85 18.34 -8.80
CA ALA A 9 -7.86 19.39 -8.98
C ALA A 9 -7.26 20.71 -9.50
N LYS A 10 -5.99 21.00 -9.17
CA LYS A 10 -5.27 22.20 -9.62
C LYS A 10 -4.54 22.02 -10.96
N THR A 11 -4.39 20.80 -11.44
CA THR A 11 -3.69 20.52 -12.69
C THR A 11 -4.69 20.54 -13.84
N LEU A 12 -4.49 21.44 -14.81
CA LEU A 12 -5.27 21.47 -16.04
C LEU A 12 -4.54 20.65 -17.12
N ASP A 13 -5.33 19.88 -17.88
CA ASP A 13 -4.92 19.21 -19.13
C ASP A 13 -3.94 18.03 -19.00
N ALA A 14 -4.44 16.86 -18.56
CA ALA A 14 -3.70 15.60 -18.63
C ALA A 14 -4.64 14.38 -18.57
N ASP A 15 -4.47 13.40 -19.47
CA ASP A 15 -5.24 12.14 -19.46
C ASP A 15 -4.77 11.14 -18.40
N VAL A 16 -3.48 11.22 -18.04
CA VAL A 16 -2.81 10.32 -17.11
C VAL A 16 -2.13 11.14 -16.01
N ILE A 17 -2.37 10.75 -14.76
CA ILE A 17 -1.77 11.36 -13.56
C ILE A 17 -0.71 10.41 -13.03
N ILE A 18 0.50 10.91 -12.77
CA ILE A 18 1.57 10.11 -12.16
C ILE A 18 1.90 10.66 -10.77
N PHE A 19 1.86 9.77 -9.78
CA PHE A 19 2.35 10.05 -8.43
C PHE A 19 3.69 9.36 -8.20
N LEU A 20 4.65 10.16 -7.72
CA LEU A 20 5.98 9.70 -7.32
C LEU A 20 6.29 10.32 -5.94
N THR A 21 6.64 9.51 -4.95
CA THR A 21 7.09 10.04 -3.65
C THR A 21 8.50 10.60 -3.75
N GLN A 22 8.82 11.59 -2.91
CA GLN A 22 10.11 12.30 -2.94
C GLN A 22 11.35 11.39 -2.78
N ASP A 23 11.16 10.22 -2.17
CA ASP A 23 12.19 9.23 -1.88
C ASP A 23 12.17 8.03 -2.84
N ALA A 24 11.27 8.02 -3.84
CA ALA A 24 11.28 7.02 -4.91
C ALA A 24 12.16 7.51 -6.07
N ILE A 25 13.31 6.87 -6.26
CA ILE A 25 14.28 7.26 -7.30
C ILE A 25 14.08 6.39 -8.54
N LEU A 26 13.78 7.00 -9.70
CA LEU A 26 13.69 6.29 -10.98
C LEU A 26 14.99 5.53 -11.25
N ALA A 27 14.87 4.23 -11.50
CA ALA A 27 16.00 3.36 -11.77
C ALA A 27 16.26 3.17 -13.28
N ASP A 28 15.33 3.61 -14.10
CA ASP A 28 15.32 3.46 -15.56
C ASP A 28 14.75 4.75 -16.18
N SER A 29 15.37 5.22 -17.27
CA SER A 29 14.91 6.37 -18.05
C SER A 29 13.55 6.14 -18.72
N ASP A 30 13.21 4.88 -19.04
CA ASP A 30 11.93 4.51 -19.63
C ASP A 30 10.84 4.20 -18.59
N ALA A 31 11.11 4.34 -17.28
CA ALA A 31 10.19 3.94 -16.23
C ALA A 31 8.79 4.60 -16.34
N ILE A 32 8.74 5.90 -16.67
CA ILE A 32 7.48 6.63 -16.86
C ILE A 32 6.76 6.15 -18.13
N LYS A 33 7.50 5.99 -19.23
CA LYS A 33 6.97 5.48 -20.50
C LYS A 33 6.34 4.10 -20.33
N ASN A 34 7.00 3.22 -19.58
CA ASN A 34 6.51 1.87 -19.28
C ASN A 34 5.20 1.88 -18.47
N LEU A 35 5.02 2.81 -17.52
CA LEU A 35 3.73 2.99 -16.84
C LEU A 35 2.64 3.47 -17.80
N VAL A 36 2.96 4.49 -18.60
CA VAL A 36 1.98 5.14 -19.48
C VAL A 36 1.49 4.19 -20.58
N TYR A 37 2.35 3.29 -21.06
CA TYR A 37 2.02 2.31 -22.10
C TYR A 37 0.75 1.51 -21.81
N TYR A 38 0.51 1.13 -20.55
CA TYR A 38 -0.66 0.36 -20.16
C TYR A 38 -2.00 1.06 -20.40
N PHE A 39 -2.02 2.40 -20.50
CA PHE A 39 -3.25 3.15 -20.74
C PHE A 39 -3.71 3.09 -22.20
N SER A 40 -2.99 2.40 -23.09
CA SER A 40 -3.52 2.01 -24.40
C SER A 40 -4.72 1.07 -24.28
N ASP A 41 -4.82 0.28 -23.20
CA ASP A 41 -6.06 -0.45 -22.85
C ASP A 41 -7.00 0.50 -22.10
N PRO A 42 -8.19 0.82 -22.67
CA PRO A 42 -9.14 1.74 -22.05
C PRO A 42 -9.66 1.25 -20.70
N LEU A 43 -9.60 -0.06 -20.41
CA LEU A 43 -10.05 -0.63 -19.14
C LEU A 43 -9.02 -0.51 -18.02
N ILE A 44 -7.76 -0.14 -18.31
CA ILE A 44 -6.75 0.07 -17.26
C ILE A 44 -6.97 1.44 -16.62
N ALA A 45 -7.28 1.42 -15.32
CA ALA A 45 -7.53 2.62 -14.53
C ALA A 45 -6.31 3.06 -13.70
N ALA A 46 -5.44 2.12 -13.30
CA ALA A 46 -4.24 2.43 -12.52
C ALA A 46 -3.13 1.41 -12.75
N VAL A 47 -1.88 1.86 -12.61
CA VAL A 47 -0.68 1.05 -12.77
C VAL A 47 0.34 1.44 -11.72
N CYS A 48 0.94 0.49 -11.00
CA CYS A 48 2.11 0.77 -10.17
C CYS A 48 3.37 0.10 -10.72
N GLY A 49 4.50 0.76 -10.49
CA GLY A 49 5.82 0.27 -10.88
C GLY A 49 6.45 -0.65 -9.83
N ARG A 50 7.50 -1.35 -10.27
CA ARG A 50 8.36 -2.17 -9.43
C ARG A 50 9.21 -1.32 -8.50
N GLN A 51 9.26 -1.72 -7.24
CA GLN A 51 10.12 -1.09 -6.23
C GLN A 51 11.27 -2.01 -5.86
N LEU A 52 12.48 -1.59 -6.21
CA LEU A 52 13.73 -2.18 -5.73
C LEU A 52 14.11 -1.55 -4.38
N PRO A 53 14.76 -2.32 -3.49
CA PRO A 53 15.24 -1.77 -2.22
C PRO A 53 16.37 -0.77 -2.47
N HIS A 54 16.46 0.34 -1.71
CA HIS A 54 17.58 1.29 -1.74
C HIS A 54 18.95 0.60 -1.59
N LYS A 55 20.04 1.28 -2.00
CA LYS A 55 21.39 0.68 -1.99
C LYS A 55 21.86 0.38 -0.56
N ASP A 56 21.35 1.13 0.41
CA ASP A 56 21.59 1.02 1.85
C ASP A 56 20.48 0.23 2.59
N ALA A 57 19.60 -0.46 1.86
CA ALA A 57 18.52 -1.22 2.46
C ALA A 57 19.05 -2.40 3.29
N ASN A 58 18.50 -2.55 4.49
CA ASN A 58 18.80 -3.68 5.35
C ASN A 58 18.16 -4.98 4.82
N PRO A 59 18.58 -6.16 5.31
CA PRO A 59 18.07 -7.45 4.82
C PRO A 59 16.54 -7.61 4.86
N LEU A 60 15.86 -7.04 5.87
CA LEU A 60 14.39 -7.10 5.96
C LEU A 60 13.73 -6.22 4.89
N ALA A 61 14.24 -5.01 4.68
CA ALA A 61 13.77 -4.10 3.64
C ALA A 61 13.98 -4.68 2.23
N VAL A 62 15.12 -5.33 1.98
CA VAL A 62 15.42 -6.06 0.74
C VAL A 62 14.38 -7.16 0.51
N GLN A 63 14.16 -8.01 1.51
CA GLN A 63 13.25 -9.13 1.36
C GLN A 63 11.79 -8.70 1.23
N ALA A 64 11.37 -7.65 1.94
CA ALA A 64 10.05 -7.06 1.78
C ALA A 64 9.79 -6.55 0.36
N ARG A 65 10.81 -6.06 -0.36
CA ARG A 65 10.69 -5.67 -1.77
C ARG A 65 10.67 -6.88 -2.69
N ASN A 66 11.56 -7.84 -2.49
CA ASN A 66 11.61 -9.07 -3.28
C ASN A 66 10.30 -9.87 -3.21
N PHE A 67 9.65 -9.91 -2.04
CA PHE A 67 8.38 -10.62 -1.88
C PHE A 67 7.21 -9.89 -2.56
N ASN A 68 7.14 -8.56 -2.44
CA ASN A 68 5.97 -7.81 -2.91
C ASN A 68 6.05 -7.36 -4.37
N TYR A 69 7.25 -7.21 -4.93
CA TYR A 69 7.48 -6.66 -6.26
C TYR A 69 8.22 -7.66 -7.15
N SER A 70 7.43 -8.55 -7.78
CA SER A 70 7.95 -9.60 -8.66
C SER A 70 8.63 -9.02 -9.91
N SER A 71 9.42 -9.83 -10.61
CA SER A 71 9.96 -9.47 -11.93
C SER A 71 8.96 -9.69 -13.07
N LYS A 72 7.70 -10.00 -12.77
CA LYS A 72 6.67 -10.31 -13.78
C LYS A 72 5.51 -9.35 -13.66
N SER A 73 5.26 -8.64 -14.75
CA SER A 73 4.09 -7.78 -14.90
C SER A 73 2.78 -8.57 -14.83
N ILE A 74 1.74 -7.95 -14.28
CA ILE A 74 0.41 -8.56 -14.19
C ILE A 74 -0.67 -7.49 -14.30
N VAL A 75 -1.68 -7.76 -15.13
CA VAL A 75 -2.95 -7.02 -15.16
C VAL A 75 -3.95 -7.80 -14.30
N LYS A 76 -4.68 -7.07 -13.45
CA LYS A 76 -5.59 -7.63 -12.46
C LYS A 76 -6.98 -7.03 -12.67
N SER A 77 -7.98 -7.88 -12.60
CA SER A 77 -9.38 -7.55 -12.82
C SER A 77 -10.26 -8.20 -11.75
N LYS A 78 -11.57 -7.98 -11.84
CA LYS A 78 -12.55 -8.62 -10.95
C LYS A 78 -12.50 -10.16 -11.06
N ALA A 79 -12.14 -10.71 -12.20
CA ALA A 79 -12.01 -12.16 -12.41
C ALA A 79 -10.85 -12.78 -11.61
N ASP A 80 -9.87 -11.99 -11.19
CA ASP A 80 -8.68 -12.46 -10.49
C ASP A 80 -8.86 -12.51 -8.96
N ILE A 81 -9.99 -12.04 -8.43
CA ILE A 81 -10.27 -11.96 -6.99
C ILE A 81 -10.15 -13.32 -6.31
N GLU A 82 -10.75 -14.37 -6.86
CA GLU A 82 -10.72 -15.70 -6.27
C GLU A 82 -9.28 -16.23 -6.15
N LYS A 83 -8.45 -15.97 -7.17
CA LYS A 83 -7.07 -16.47 -7.26
C LYS A 83 -6.06 -15.66 -6.46
N LEU A 84 -6.17 -14.33 -6.52
CA LEU A 84 -5.17 -13.41 -5.95
C LEU A 84 -5.60 -12.81 -4.61
N GLY A 85 -6.89 -12.86 -4.27
CA GLY A 85 -7.46 -12.27 -3.07
C GLY A 85 -7.07 -10.80 -2.91
N ILE A 86 -6.54 -10.45 -1.73
CA ILE A 86 -6.19 -9.06 -1.40
C ILE A 86 -5.10 -8.49 -2.33
N LYS A 87 -4.32 -9.36 -3.00
CA LYS A 87 -3.32 -8.92 -3.99
C LYS A 87 -3.94 -8.41 -5.29
N THR A 88 -5.21 -8.72 -5.57
CA THR A 88 -5.95 -8.12 -6.71
C THR A 88 -5.92 -6.60 -6.63
N VAL A 89 -6.08 -6.05 -5.42
CA VAL A 89 -6.11 -4.61 -5.14
C VAL A 89 -4.78 -4.07 -4.61
N PHE A 90 -3.70 -4.85 -4.71
CA PHE A 90 -2.36 -4.34 -4.43
C PHE A 90 -2.00 -3.21 -5.40
N MET A 91 -1.69 -2.04 -4.84
CA MET A 91 -1.26 -0.84 -5.53
C MET A 91 -0.29 -0.11 -4.60
N SER A 92 0.73 0.55 -5.15
CA SER A 92 1.59 1.43 -4.37
C SER A 92 1.79 2.76 -5.09
N ASN A 93 1.23 3.82 -4.53
CA ASN A 93 1.36 5.18 -5.08
C ASN A 93 2.66 5.89 -4.70
N SER A 94 3.68 5.17 -4.22
CA SER A 94 5.06 5.65 -4.21
C SER A 94 5.59 5.82 -5.63
N PHE A 95 5.13 5.00 -6.57
CA PHE A 95 5.34 5.19 -8.01
C PHE A 95 4.18 4.52 -8.77
N ALA A 96 3.18 5.32 -9.13
CA ALA A 96 1.99 4.84 -9.83
C ALA A 96 1.41 5.90 -10.77
N ALA A 97 0.72 5.41 -11.80
CA ALA A 97 -0.04 6.20 -12.75
C ALA A 97 -1.52 5.85 -12.68
N TYR A 98 -2.38 6.83 -12.95
CA TYR A 98 -3.83 6.72 -12.88
C TYR A 98 -4.46 7.36 -14.13
N ARG A 99 -5.48 6.73 -14.70
CA ARG A 99 -6.33 7.33 -15.74
C ARG A 99 -7.17 8.41 -15.08
N ARG A 100 -7.01 9.66 -15.51
CA ARG A 100 -7.64 10.82 -14.85
C ARG A 100 -9.16 10.70 -14.81
N SER A 101 -9.79 10.37 -15.93
CA SER A 101 -11.25 10.26 -16.03
C SER A 101 -11.82 9.27 -14.99
N VAL A 102 -11.22 8.10 -14.85
CA VAL A 102 -11.65 7.09 -13.86
C VAL A 102 -11.31 7.51 -12.43
N PHE A 103 -10.18 8.18 -12.24
CA PHE A 103 -9.80 8.71 -10.93
C PHE A 103 -10.83 9.73 -10.42
N GLU A 104 -11.27 10.64 -11.28
CA GLU A 104 -12.28 11.65 -10.98
C GLU A 104 -13.68 11.04 -10.86
N GLU A 105 -14.07 10.12 -11.76
CA GLU A 105 -15.33 9.37 -11.73
C GLU A 105 -15.55 8.70 -10.37
N LEU A 106 -14.51 8.07 -9.81
CA LEU A 106 -14.57 7.36 -8.53
C LEU A 106 -14.26 8.24 -7.31
N SER A 107 -14.26 9.56 -7.49
CA SER A 107 -14.08 10.61 -6.48
C SER A 107 -12.68 10.69 -5.85
N GLY A 108 -11.64 10.25 -6.57
CA GLY A 108 -10.25 10.32 -6.15
C GLY A 108 -9.93 9.52 -4.88
N PHE A 109 -8.82 9.87 -4.22
CA PHE A 109 -8.46 9.23 -2.97
C PHE A 109 -9.42 9.61 -1.83
N PRO A 110 -9.76 8.70 -0.91
CA PRO A 110 -10.57 9.04 0.26
C PRO A 110 -9.89 10.11 1.13
N GLU A 111 -10.67 11.08 1.61
CA GLU A 111 -10.16 12.20 2.41
C GLU A 111 -9.81 11.79 3.85
N HIS A 112 -10.55 10.84 4.44
CA HIS A 112 -10.40 10.40 5.83
C HIS A 112 -9.86 8.98 5.96
N THR A 113 -8.78 8.67 5.23
CA THR A 113 -8.10 7.39 5.31
C THR A 113 -6.71 7.55 5.94
N ILE A 114 -6.44 6.77 7.00
CA ILE A 114 -5.19 6.84 7.78
C ILE A 114 -3.95 6.48 6.96
N LEU A 115 -4.06 5.49 6.08
CA LEU A 115 -3.05 5.08 5.07
C LEU A 115 -3.72 4.16 4.04
N ALA A 116 -2.99 3.78 2.99
CA ALA A 116 -3.43 2.83 1.97
C ALA A 116 -4.61 3.34 1.11
N GLU A 117 -4.63 4.65 0.85
CA GLU A 117 -5.59 5.26 -0.07
C GLU A 117 -5.46 4.70 -1.51
N ASP A 118 -4.27 4.22 -1.87
CA ASP A 118 -3.99 3.54 -3.14
C ASP A 118 -4.71 2.20 -3.27
N MET A 119 -4.63 1.36 -2.24
CA MET A 119 -5.38 0.09 -2.18
C MET A 119 -6.88 0.35 -2.18
N PHE A 120 -7.34 1.34 -1.42
CA PHE A 120 -8.76 1.73 -1.41
C PHE A 120 -9.23 2.12 -2.82
N MET A 121 -8.47 2.97 -3.51
CA MET A 121 -8.82 3.40 -4.87
C MET A 121 -8.76 2.24 -5.88
N ALA A 122 -7.74 1.39 -5.78
CA ALA A 122 -7.63 0.19 -6.63
C ALA A 122 -8.80 -0.78 -6.39
N ALA A 123 -9.27 -0.93 -5.15
CA ALA A 123 -10.43 -1.73 -4.82
C ALA A 123 -11.72 -1.18 -5.44
N LYS A 124 -11.94 0.14 -5.36
CA LYS A 124 -13.06 0.80 -6.07
C LYS A 124 -13.00 0.59 -7.59
N MET A 125 -11.82 0.77 -8.19
CA MET A 125 -11.62 0.58 -9.63
C MET A 125 -12.00 -0.85 -10.06
N ILE A 126 -11.53 -1.87 -9.33
CA ILE A 126 -11.85 -3.27 -9.63
C ILE A 126 -13.35 -3.56 -9.43
N GLN A 127 -13.99 -3.01 -8.39
CA GLN A 127 -15.43 -3.17 -8.18
C GLN A 127 -16.27 -2.54 -9.30
N ALA A 128 -15.84 -1.39 -9.81
CA ALA A 128 -16.46 -0.67 -10.93
C ALA A 128 -16.24 -1.34 -12.30
N GLY A 129 -15.49 -2.46 -12.36
CA GLY A 129 -15.26 -3.22 -13.59
C GLY A 129 -14.00 -2.82 -14.37
N TYR A 130 -13.23 -1.85 -13.87
CA TYR A 130 -11.92 -1.52 -14.42
C TYR A 130 -10.86 -2.54 -14.02
N LYS A 131 -9.70 -2.44 -14.66
CA LYS A 131 -8.50 -3.23 -14.38
C LYS A 131 -7.43 -2.35 -13.71
N VAL A 132 -6.56 -2.97 -12.93
CA VAL A 132 -5.34 -2.34 -12.42
C VAL A 132 -4.12 -3.19 -12.78
N ALA A 133 -2.99 -2.56 -13.06
CA ALA A 133 -1.77 -3.27 -13.46
C ALA A 133 -0.61 -3.05 -12.50
N TYR A 134 0.30 -4.03 -12.53
CA TYR A 134 1.64 -3.95 -11.98
C TYR A 134 2.62 -4.08 -13.15
N CYS A 135 3.49 -3.09 -13.32
CA CYS A 135 4.53 -3.05 -14.36
C CYS A 135 5.90 -3.32 -13.73
N ALA A 136 6.46 -4.49 -14.00
CA ALA A 136 7.77 -4.92 -13.53
C ALA A 136 8.93 -4.14 -14.17
N GLU A 137 8.71 -3.61 -15.38
CA GLU A 137 9.65 -2.84 -16.20
C GLU A 137 9.67 -1.34 -15.84
N ALA A 138 8.66 -0.85 -15.12
CA ALA A 138 8.65 0.51 -14.60
C ALA A 138 9.30 0.54 -13.21
N VAL A 139 10.60 0.82 -13.12
CA VAL A 139 11.39 0.56 -11.90
C VAL A 139 11.76 1.83 -11.15
N VAL A 140 11.53 1.83 -9.84
CA VAL A 140 12.08 2.78 -8.87
C VAL A 140 12.87 2.07 -7.78
N ARG A 141 13.78 2.79 -7.12
CA ARG A 141 14.40 2.38 -5.86
C ARG A 141 13.67 3.08 -4.73
N HIS A 142 12.99 2.30 -3.89
CA HIS A 142 12.19 2.79 -2.77
C HIS A 142 12.05 1.72 -1.66
N SER A 143 12.57 2.02 -0.47
CA SER A 143 12.44 1.18 0.71
C SER A 143 12.70 1.96 2.00
N HIS A 144 12.35 1.39 3.15
CA HIS A 144 12.69 1.99 4.44
C HIS A 144 13.29 0.94 5.36
N ASN A 145 14.27 1.38 6.15
CA ASN A 145 14.93 0.57 7.16
C ASN A 145 14.22 0.68 8.51
N TYR A 146 12.91 0.42 8.52
CA TYR A 146 12.08 0.58 9.71
C TYR A 146 12.61 -0.24 10.90
N THR A 147 12.55 0.38 12.06
CA THR A 147 12.72 -0.27 13.36
C THR A 147 11.50 -1.12 13.70
N PRO A 148 11.62 -2.11 14.62
CA PRO A 148 10.46 -2.87 15.08
C PRO A 148 9.32 -1.97 15.62
N ARG A 149 9.67 -0.84 16.24
CA ARG A 149 8.69 0.15 16.72
C ARG A 149 7.94 0.81 15.56
N GLU A 150 8.63 1.25 14.53
CA GLU A 150 7.98 1.87 13.36
C GLU A 150 7.12 0.85 12.60
N GLU A 151 7.57 -0.40 12.50
CA GLU A 151 6.78 -1.49 11.91
C GLU A 151 5.51 -1.78 12.73
N PHE A 152 5.61 -1.78 14.06
CA PHE A 152 4.42 -1.82 14.93
C PHE A 152 3.46 -0.68 14.61
N GLN A 153 3.97 0.56 14.55
CA GLN A 153 3.13 1.74 14.35
C GLN A 153 2.45 1.74 12.98
N ARG A 154 3.18 1.34 11.93
CA ARG A 154 2.65 1.21 10.58
C ARG A 154 1.59 0.11 10.49
N TYR A 155 1.81 -1.03 11.14
CA TYR A 155 0.84 -2.12 11.14
C TYR A 155 -0.37 -1.83 12.03
N PHE A 156 -0.21 -1.03 13.10
CA PHE A 156 -1.34 -0.46 13.84
C PHE A 156 -2.25 0.35 12.91
N ASP A 157 -1.67 1.29 12.14
CA ASP A 157 -2.43 2.08 11.18
C ASP A 157 -3.07 1.20 10.09
N THR A 158 -2.39 0.13 9.65
CA THR A 158 -2.95 -0.88 8.72
C THR A 158 -4.16 -1.62 9.32
N GLY A 159 -4.09 -1.95 10.61
CA GLY A 159 -5.20 -2.54 11.35
C GLY A 159 -6.40 -1.59 11.43
N VAL A 160 -6.15 -0.30 11.71
CA VAL A 160 -7.16 0.75 11.73
C VAL A 160 -7.82 0.85 10.35
N PHE A 161 -7.05 0.99 9.27
CA PHE A 161 -7.57 1.04 7.91
C PHE A 161 -8.50 -0.14 7.59
N HIS A 162 -8.10 -1.37 7.90
CA HIS A 162 -8.96 -2.54 7.66
C HIS A 162 -10.20 -2.59 8.58
N ALA A 163 -10.16 -2.01 9.77
CA ALA A 163 -11.35 -1.88 10.61
C ALA A 163 -12.32 -0.82 10.05
N CYS A 164 -11.80 0.24 9.43
CA CYS A 164 -12.59 1.33 8.86
C CYS A 164 -13.10 1.02 7.44
N SER A 165 -12.43 0.14 6.71
CA SER A 165 -12.81 -0.33 5.37
C SER A 165 -13.01 -1.85 5.33
N PRO A 166 -13.92 -2.41 6.15
CA PRO A 166 -14.10 -3.87 6.27
C PRO A 166 -14.55 -4.52 4.96
N TRP A 167 -15.21 -3.76 4.09
CA TRP A 167 -15.68 -4.21 2.77
C TRP A 167 -14.52 -4.71 1.88
N ILE A 168 -13.30 -4.15 2.01
CA ILE A 168 -12.15 -4.59 1.22
C ILE A 168 -11.79 -6.04 1.56
N GLN A 169 -11.73 -6.38 2.86
CA GLN A 169 -11.42 -7.75 3.27
C GLN A 169 -12.56 -8.72 2.98
N ARG A 170 -13.81 -8.24 3.01
CA ARG A 170 -14.98 -9.05 2.64
C ARG A 170 -14.96 -9.41 1.15
N ASP A 171 -14.65 -8.44 0.29
CA ASP A 171 -14.80 -8.60 -1.16
C ASP A 171 -13.53 -9.16 -1.82
N PHE A 172 -12.36 -8.93 -1.23
CA PHE A 172 -11.06 -9.37 -1.76
C PHE A 172 -10.36 -10.41 -0.86
N GLY A 173 -10.94 -10.80 0.27
CA GLY A 173 -10.33 -11.74 1.21
C GLY A 173 -9.34 -11.11 2.19
N GLY A 174 -8.97 -11.89 3.21
CA GLY A 174 -8.11 -11.43 4.30
C GLY A 174 -6.60 -11.52 4.00
N ALA A 175 -5.81 -10.74 4.73
CA ALA A 175 -4.35 -10.71 4.58
C ALA A 175 -3.59 -11.85 5.31
N GLY A 176 -4.28 -12.77 5.99
CA GLY A 176 -3.66 -13.77 6.87
C GLY A 176 -2.74 -14.76 6.15
N GLY A 177 -3.20 -15.34 5.04
CA GLY A 177 -2.40 -16.32 4.26
C GLY A 177 -1.15 -15.70 3.64
N GLU A 178 -1.27 -14.48 3.11
CA GLU A 178 -0.15 -13.71 2.57
C GLU A 178 0.88 -13.35 3.66
N GLY A 179 0.42 -13.01 4.87
CA GLY A 179 1.31 -12.76 6.01
C GLY A 179 2.16 -13.97 6.37
N PHE A 180 1.56 -15.17 6.43
CA PHE A 180 2.31 -16.41 6.69
C PHE A 180 3.33 -16.72 5.57
N ARG A 181 2.93 -16.56 4.30
CA ARG A 181 3.84 -16.71 3.16
C ARG A 181 5.03 -15.75 3.24
N PHE A 182 4.78 -14.50 3.62
CA PHE A 182 5.82 -13.50 3.79
C PHE A 182 6.83 -13.93 4.86
N VAL A 183 6.37 -14.27 6.07
CA VAL A 183 7.26 -14.70 7.18
C VAL A 183 8.09 -15.92 6.79
N LYS A 184 7.48 -16.93 6.15
CA LYS A 184 8.21 -18.10 5.65
C LYS A 184 9.30 -17.70 4.66
N SER A 185 8.98 -16.85 3.70
CA SER A 185 9.96 -16.36 2.71
C SER A 185 11.08 -15.54 3.36
N GLU A 186 10.76 -14.77 4.40
CA GLU A 186 11.71 -13.91 5.10
C GLU A 186 12.73 -14.74 5.87
N ILE A 187 12.27 -15.75 6.63
CA ILE A 187 13.18 -16.66 7.33
C ILE A 187 14.07 -17.42 6.34
N GLN A 188 13.52 -17.94 5.24
CA GLN A 188 14.30 -18.62 4.20
C GLN A 188 15.38 -17.71 3.58
N PHE A 189 15.03 -16.46 3.29
CA PHE A 189 15.97 -15.48 2.77
C PHE A 189 17.08 -15.17 3.78
N LEU A 190 16.73 -14.95 5.05
CA LEU A 190 17.69 -14.59 6.09
C LEU A 190 18.64 -15.73 6.42
N LEU A 191 18.15 -16.98 6.46
CA LEU A 191 19.00 -18.16 6.65
C LEU A 191 20.11 -18.27 5.60
N LYS A 192 19.84 -17.83 4.37
CA LYS A 192 20.82 -17.87 3.27
C LYS A 192 21.74 -16.64 3.23
N ASN A 193 21.21 -15.44 3.50
CA ASN A 193 21.91 -14.19 3.19
C ASN A 193 22.35 -13.38 4.41
N ALA A 194 21.64 -13.48 5.54
CA ALA A 194 21.91 -12.69 6.74
C ALA A 194 21.38 -13.35 8.03
N PRO A 195 21.93 -14.51 8.47
CA PRO A 195 21.35 -15.28 9.58
C PRO A 195 21.26 -14.51 10.90
N PHE A 196 22.21 -13.61 11.17
CA PHE A 196 22.23 -12.77 12.36
C PHE A 196 21.06 -11.76 12.44
N TRP A 197 20.31 -11.56 11.35
CA TRP A 197 19.11 -10.72 11.34
C TRP A 197 17.84 -11.48 11.75
N ILE A 198 17.88 -12.81 11.90
CA ILE A 198 16.72 -13.62 12.29
C ILE A 198 16.11 -13.17 13.63
N PRO A 199 16.88 -12.93 14.71
CA PRO A 199 16.29 -12.42 15.96
C PRO A 199 15.53 -11.11 15.78
N ARG A 200 16.08 -10.18 14.99
CA ARG A 200 15.42 -8.92 14.66
C ARG A 200 14.18 -9.13 13.80
N ALA A 201 14.21 -10.07 12.85
CA ALA A 201 13.06 -10.42 12.01
C ALA A 201 11.89 -10.97 12.83
N LEU A 202 12.17 -11.85 13.80
CA LEU A 202 11.17 -12.40 14.72
C LEU A 202 10.55 -11.30 15.59
N LEU A 203 11.37 -10.42 16.16
CA LEU A 203 10.90 -9.26 16.92
C LEU A 203 10.03 -8.33 16.05
N THR A 204 10.47 -8.06 14.83
CA THR A 204 9.74 -7.21 13.87
C THR A 204 8.41 -7.84 13.47
N THR A 205 8.38 -9.16 13.23
CA THR A 205 7.16 -9.90 12.89
C THR A 205 6.17 -9.88 14.05
N PHE A 206 6.64 -10.08 15.28
CA PHE A 206 5.81 -9.96 16.48
C PHE A 206 5.23 -8.54 16.64
N ALA A 207 6.07 -7.52 16.44
CA ALA A 207 5.66 -6.12 16.49
C ALA A 207 4.58 -5.79 15.44
N LYS A 208 4.74 -6.27 14.19
CA LYS A 208 3.74 -6.16 13.12
C LYS A 208 2.41 -6.80 13.50
N PHE A 209 2.47 -8.04 14.01
CA PHE A 209 1.28 -8.78 14.42
C PHE A 209 0.52 -8.05 15.54
N LEU A 210 1.24 -7.64 16.60
CA LEU A 210 0.64 -6.94 17.73
C LEU A 210 0.05 -5.59 17.30
N GLY A 211 0.80 -4.81 16.52
CA GLY A 211 0.33 -3.53 15.98
C GLY A 211 -0.96 -3.72 15.19
N TYR A 212 -0.96 -4.66 14.23
CA TYR A 212 -2.13 -4.95 13.41
C TYR A 212 -3.37 -5.36 14.23
N LYS A 213 -3.18 -6.25 15.22
CA LYS A 213 -4.28 -6.70 16.09
C LYS A 213 -4.85 -5.56 16.90
N LEU A 214 -4.00 -4.76 17.56
CA LEU A 214 -4.44 -3.59 18.32
C LEU A 214 -5.14 -2.56 17.40
N GLY A 215 -4.60 -2.35 16.20
CA GLY A 215 -5.18 -1.47 15.19
C GLY A 215 -6.58 -1.92 14.77
N LYS A 216 -6.83 -3.22 14.57
CA LYS A 216 -8.18 -3.73 14.26
C LYS A 216 -9.20 -3.48 15.37
N HIS A 217 -8.74 -3.31 16.60
CA HIS A 217 -9.57 -3.04 17.78
C HIS A 217 -9.41 -1.61 18.30
N TRP A 218 -8.95 -0.67 17.47
CA TRP A 218 -8.65 0.70 17.91
C TRP A 218 -9.82 1.42 18.60
N GLN A 219 -11.08 1.08 18.26
CA GLN A 219 -12.27 1.66 18.89
C GLN A 219 -12.39 1.35 20.38
N SER A 220 -11.76 0.29 20.89
CA SER A 220 -11.71 0.01 22.33
C SER A 220 -10.60 0.77 23.06
N LEU A 221 -9.68 1.41 22.34
CA LEU A 221 -8.54 2.13 22.91
C LEU A 221 -8.87 3.62 23.14
N PRO A 222 -8.27 4.25 24.17
CA PRO A 222 -8.28 5.71 24.31
C PRO A 222 -7.61 6.40 23.11
N LEU A 223 -8.09 7.58 22.71
CA LEU A 223 -7.54 8.32 21.56
C LEU A 223 -6.06 8.68 21.75
N SER A 224 -5.63 8.96 22.99
CA SER A 224 -4.22 9.20 23.32
C SER A 224 -3.35 7.98 23.00
N THR A 225 -3.83 6.79 23.35
CA THR A 225 -3.18 5.51 23.02
C THR A 225 -3.12 5.27 21.53
N CYS A 226 -4.23 5.50 20.80
CA CYS A 226 -4.24 5.38 19.35
C CYS A 226 -3.23 6.31 18.69
N ARG A 227 -3.16 7.58 19.12
CA ARG A 227 -2.19 8.56 18.63
C ARG A 227 -0.74 8.16 18.94
N TYR A 228 -0.50 7.51 20.07
CA TYR A 228 0.83 7.02 20.44
C TYR A 228 1.26 5.80 19.60
N PHE A 229 0.33 4.86 19.39
CA PHE A 229 0.56 3.66 18.58
C PHE A 229 0.59 3.92 17.08
N SER A 230 0.06 5.04 16.62
CA SER A 230 0.01 5.37 15.21
C SER A 230 1.32 5.95 14.67
N MET A 231 1.61 5.64 13.40
CA MET A 231 2.66 6.29 12.63
C MET A 231 2.16 7.66 12.15
N TYR A 232 0.93 7.73 11.63
CA TYR A 232 0.30 8.95 11.15
C TYR A 232 -0.52 9.68 12.23
N LYS A 233 0.21 10.30 13.17
CA LYS A 233 -0.38 10.94 14.36
C LYS A 233 -1.44 12.01 14.07
N SER A 234 -1.33 12.73 12.96
CA SER A 234 -2.26 13.81 12.59
C SER A 234 -3.67 13.32 12.25
N TYR A 235 -3.81 12.07 11.78
CA TYR A 235 -5.10 11.44 11.53
C TYR A 235 -6.03 11.50 12.75
N TRP A 236 -5.47 11.30 13.94
CA TRP A 236 -6.20 11.24 15.21
C TRP A 236 -6.67 12.61 15.72
N ASN A 237 -6.13 13.71 15.20
CA ASN A 237 -6.56 15.05 15.62
C ASN A 237 -7.99 15.35 15.15
N ASN A 238 -8.41 14.77 14.02
CA ASN A 238 -9.73 15.03 13.42
C ASN A 238 -10.85 14.21 14.07
N ILE A 239 -10.51 13.16 14.82
CA ILE A 239 -11.50 12.26 15.45
C ILE A 239 -12.14 12.89 16.70
N GLN A 240 -11.51 13.89 17.32
CA GLN A 240 -12.03 14.55 18.52
C GLN A 240 -13.37 15.29 18.31
N TYR A 241 -13.70 15.67 17.07
CA TYR A 241 -14.94 16.38 16.75
C TYR A 241 -16.17 15.47 16.58
N SER A 242 -15.98 14.14 16.57
CA SER A 242 -17.06 13.16 16.50
C SER A 242 -17.20 12.47 17.85
N SER A 243 -18.26 12.78 18.59
CA SER A 243 -18.58 12.13 19.88
C SER A 243 -18.86 10.63 19.71
N SER A 244 -19.26 10.21 18.51
CA SER A 244 -19.21 8.82 18.07
C SER A 244 -17.83 8.57 17.45
N LYS A 245 -17.14 7.47 17.81
CA LYS A 245 -15.96 6.97 17.05
C LYS A 245 -16.37 6.43 15.68
N GLU A 246 -17.29 7.12 15.01
CA GLU A 246 -17.75 6.87 13.67
C GLU A 246 -16.86 7.65 12.71
N ILE A 247 -16.39 6.94 11.70
CA ILE A 247 -15.70 7.53 10.57
C ILE A 247 -16.80 7.74 9.54
N LYS A 248 -17.25 8.99 9.39
CA LYS A 248 -18.02 9.39 8.22
C LYS A 248 -17.09 9.49 7.02
#